data_AF-A0ABD5RHA6-F1
#
_entry.id   AF-A0ABD5RHA6-F1
#
_cell.length_a   1.000
_cell.length_b   1.000
_cell.length_c   1.000
_cell.angle_alpha   90.00
_cell.angle_beta   90.00
_cell.angle_gamma   90.00
#
_symmetry.space_group_name_H-M   'P 1'
#
loop_
_entity.id
_entity.type
_entity.pdbx_description
1 polymer ?
#
loop_
_entity_poly.entity_id
_entity_poly.type
_entity_poly.pdbx_seq_one_letter_code
_entity_poly.pdbx_strand_id
1 'polypeptide(L)'
;MTAVKIIQVLGTSDESWEDAAREAVAEAGKTIDDVHGIEIMDQTADVIDGEIAQYKTTVKIAFPVHAHTKESRGLAGRVRKGASKVKP
;
A
#
# COMPACT_ATOMS: atom_id res chain seq x y z
N MET A 1 -17.85 1.56 7.82
CA MET A 1 -16.80 2.16 6.97
C MET A 1 -17.30 3.53 6.50
N THR A 2 -16.59 4.62 6.81
CA THR A 2 -17.04 5.97 6.43
C THR A 2 -16.33 6.52 5.19
N ALA A 3 -15.18 5.97 4.79
CA ALA A 3 -14.51 6.30 3.54
C ALA A 3 -13.60 5.14 3.06
N VAL A 4 -13.57 4.93 1.75
CA VAL A 4 -12.66 4.02 1.03
C VAL A 4 -11.73 4.89 0.19
N LYS A 5 -10.42 4.61 0.23
CA LYS A 5 -9.47 5.20 -0.71
C LYS A 5 -9.34 4.24 -1.89
N ILE A 6 -9.38 4.79 -3.09
CA ILE A 6 -9.14 4.05 -4.33
C ILE A 6 -7.92 4.67 -4.99
N ILE A 7 -6.94 3.84 -5.35
CA ILE A 7 -5.75 4.24 -6.10
C ILE A 7 -5.61 3.39 -7.36
N GLN A 8 -4.89 3.91 -8.36
CA GLN A 8 -4.48 3.13 -9.53
C GLN A 8 -3.01 2.72 -9.37
N VAL A 9 -2.71 1.46 -9.68
CA VAL A 9 -1.37 0.88 -9.64
C VAL A 9 -1.13 0.16 -10.95
N LEU A 10 0.04 0.39 -11.55
CA LEU A 10 0.50 -0.31 -12.74
C LEU A 10 1.48 -1.39 -12.31
N GLY A 11 1.14 -2.65 -12.55
CA GLY A 11 2.08 -3.76 -12.44
C GLY A 11 2.65 -4.13 -13.80
N THR A 12 3.82 -4.76 -13.78
CA THR A 12 4.55 -5.20 -14.97
C THR A 12 5.03 -6.63 -14.78
N SER A 13 5.04 -7.43 -15.84
CA SER A 13 5.61 -8.78 -15.84
C SER A 13 6.10 -9.13 -17.24
N ASP A 14 7.12 -9.98 -17.32
CA ASP A 14 7.62 -10.51 -18.59
C ASP A 14 6.86 -11.80 -18.99
N GLU A 15 5.97 -12.31 -18.13
CA GLU A 15 5.27 -13.58 -18.33
C GLU A 15 3.83 -13.42 -18.88
N SER A 16 3.01 -12.59 -18.23
CA SER A 16 1.59 -12.42 -18.58
C SER A 16 0.95 -11.19 -17.94
N TRP A 17 -0.22 -10.80 -18.42
CA TRP A 17 -1.02 -9.73 -17.80
C TRP A 17 -1.57 -10.14 -16.42
N GLU A 18 -1.91 -11.41 -16.22
CA GLU A 18 -2.36 -11.95 -14.93
C GLU A 18 -1.25 -11.88 -13.88
N ASP A 19 -0.02 -12.16 -14.30
CA ASP A 19 1.15 -12.02 -13.43
C ASP A 19 1.45 -10.55 -13.13
N ALA A 20 1.39 -9.66 -14.13
CA ALA A 20 1.50 -8.22 -13.92
C ALA A 20 0.45 -7.67 -12.93
N ALA A 21 -0.79 -8.20 -12.95
CA ALA A 21 -1.81 -7.83 -11.97
C ALA A 21 -1.48 -8.32 -10.54
N ARG A 22 -0.91 -9.53 -10.42
CA ARG A 22 -0.43 -10.07 -9.14
C ARG A 22 0.69 -9.21 -8.57
N GLU A 23 1.66 -8.82 -9.40
CA GLU A 23 2.77 -7.95 -9.01
C GLU A 23 2.26 -6.56 -8.55
N ALA A 24 1.28 -5.98 -9.24
CA ALA A 24 0.66 -4.71 -8.82
C ALA A 24 0.09 -4.78 -7.39
N VAL A 25 -0.62 -5.88 -7.07
CA VAL A 25 -1.21 -6.09 -5.73
C VAL A 25 -0.13 -6.38 -4.69
N ALA A 26 0.85 -7.22 -5.03
CA ALA A 26 1.94 -7.59 -4.13
C ALA A 26 2.77 -6.36 -3.71
N GLU A 27 3.11 -5.49 -4.66
CA GLU A 27 3.88 -4.28 -4.38
C GLU A 27 3.06 -3.26 -3.57
N ALA A 28 1.80 -3.03 -3.95
CA ALA A 28 0.92 -2.13 -3.21
C ALA A 28 0.71 -2.59 -1.75
N GLY A 29 0.56 -3.92 -1.55
CA GLY A 29 0.38 -4.55 -0.25
C GLY A 29 1.55 -4.38 0.73
N LYS A 30 2.72 -3.92 0.27
CA LYS A 30 3.84 -3.56 1.17
C LYS A 30 3.60 -2.26 1.94
N THR A 31 2.68 -1.41 1.47
CA THR A 31 2.44 -0.07 2.03
C THR A 31 1.00 0.17 2.43
N ILE A 32 0.08 -0.69 2.00
CA ILE A 32 -1.36 -0.54 2.17
C ILE A 32 -1.89 -1.86 2.72
N ASP A 33 -2.56 -1.77 3.86
CA ASP A 33 -3.22 -2.90 4.51
C ASP A 33 -4.70 -2.99 4.10
N ASP A 34 -5.34 -4.12 4.43
CA ASP A 34 -6.78 -4.34 4.25
C ASP A 34 -7.29 -4.16 2.80
N VAL A 35 -6.48 -4.59 1.82
CA VAL A 35 -6.90 -4.71 0.42
C VAL A 35 -7.88 -5.88 0.28
N HIS A 36 -9.12 -5.61 -0.14
CA HIS A 36 -10.17 -6.62 -0.27
C HIS A 36 -10.48 -7.03 -1.72
N GLY A 37 -9.97 -6.28 -2.70
CA GLY A 37 -10.20 -6.57 -4.11
C GLY A 37 -9.60 -5.52 -5.02
N ILE A 38 -9.53 -5.87 -6.30
CA ILE A 38 -9.05 -5.01 -7.37
C ILE A 38 -10.02 -5.01 -8.55
N GLU A 39 -9.97 -3.94 -9.34
CA GLU A 39 -10.62 -3.84 -10.65
C GLU A 39 -9.53 -3.63 -11.71
N ILE A 40 -9.48 -4.49 -12.72
CA ILE A 40 -8.57 -4.30 -13.87
C ILE A 40 -9.13 -3.18 -14.74
N MET A 41 -8.33 -2.15 -15.00
CA MET A 41 -8.70 -0.99 -15.81
C MET A 41 -8.29 -1.17 -17.27
N ASP A 42 -7.04 -1.57 -17.47
CA ASP A 42 -6.46 -1.77 -18.79
C ASP A 42 -5.31 -2.78 -18.71
N GLN A 43 -5.05 -3.38 -19.86
CA GLN A 43 -3.94 -4.29 -20.12
C GLN A 43 -3.22 -3.75 -21.34
N THR A 44 -1.95 -3.43 -21.18
CA THR A 44 -1.08 -2.89 -22.23
C THR A 44 0.22 -3.66 -22.27
N ALA A 45 1.07 -3.40 -23.26
CA ALA A 45 2.36 -4.07 -23.38
C ALA A 45 3.37 -3.18 -24.11
N ASP A 46 4.64 -3.33 -23.77
CA ASP A 46 5.73 -2.83 -24.60
C ASP A 46 6.07 -3.87 -25.67
N VAL A 47 6.29 -3.41 -26.91
CA VAL A 47 6.63 -4.27 -28.05
C VAL A 47 8.02 -3.90 -28.55
N ILE A 48 8.90 -4.89 -28.66
CA ILE A 48 10.26 -4.76 -29.18
C ILE A 48 10.42 -5.81 -30.29
N ASP A 49 10.91 -5.37 -31.46
CA ASP A 49 11.15 -6.23 -32.62
C ASP A 49 9.94 -7.06 -33.08
N GLY A 50 8.73 -6.54 -32.84
CA GLY A 50 7.47 -7.20 -33.20
C GLY A 50 6.98 -8.23 -32.18
N GLU A 51 7.69 -8.43 -31.07
CA GLU A 51 7.31 -9.31 -29.98
C GLU A 51 6.98 -8.50 -28.72
N ILE A 52 6.09 -9.04 -27.88
CA ILE A 52 5.78 -8.43 -26.59
C ILE A 52 6.98 -8.61 -25.67
N ALA A 53 7.57 -7.49 -25.24
CA ALA A 53 8.71 -7.48 -24.34
C ALA A 53 8.28 -7.43 -22.87
N GLN A 54 7.19 -6.73 -22.56
CA GLN A 54 6.71 -6.60 -21.19
C GLN A 54 5.19 -6.39 -21.15
N TYR A 55 4.50 -7.20 -20.35
CA TYR A 55 3.09 -7.08 -20.07
C TYR A 55 2.84 -6.10 -18.94
N LYS A 56 1.80 -5.28 -19.06
CA LYS A 56 1.44 -4.26 -18.09
C LYS A 56 -0.04 -4.33 -17.78
N THR A 57 -0.39 -4.35 -16.50
CA THR A 57 -1.79 -4.35 -16.07
C THR A 57 -2.03 -3.21 -15.08
N THR A 58 -2.89 -2.27 -15.44
CA THR A 58 -3.33 -1.19 -14.55
C THR A 58 -4.52 -1.68 -13.74
N VAL A 59 -4.42 -1.62 -12.41
CA VAL A 59 -5.48 -2.04 -11.50
C VAL A 59 -5.89 -0.90 -10.58
N LYS A 60 -7.19 -0.80 -10.27
CA LYS A 60 -7.67 -0.01 -9.13
C LYS A 60 -7.68 -0.88 -7.88
N ILE A 61 -7.14 -0.34 -6.79
CA ILE A 61 -7.11 -0.99 -5.49
C ILE A 61 -7.95 -0.16 -4.52
N ALA A 62 -8.93 -0.81 -3.89
CA ALA A 62 -9.79 -0.21 -2.89
C ALA A 62 -9.42 -0.71 -1.49
N PHE A 63 -9.23 0.22 -0.55
CA PHE A 63 -8.85 -0.08 0.82
C PHE A 63 -9.41 0.97 1.79
N PRO A 64 -9.65 0.62 3.07
CA PRO A 64 -10.22 1.55 4.04
C PRO A 64 -9.25 2.69 4.37
N VAL A 65 -9.80 3.86 4.71
CA VAL A 65 -8.99 4.94 5.27
C VAL A 65 -8.76 4.69 6.76
N HIS A 66 -7.52 4.43 7.15
CA HIS A 66 -7.14 4.39 8.57
C HIS A 66 -6.97 5.80 9.13
N ALA A 67 -7.51 6.04 10.32
CA ALA A 67 -7.25 7.27 11.06
C ALA A 67 -5.80 7.24 11.58
N HIS A 68 -5.00 8.23 11.20
CA HIS A 68 -3.71 8.48 11.87
C HIS A 68 -3.99 9.07 13.26
N THR A 69 -4.25 8.22 14.25
CA THR A 69 -4.38 8.69 15.63
C THR A 69 -3.00 9.14 16.13
N LYS A 70 -2.81 10.45 16.34
CA LYS A 70 -1.57 11.08 16.82
C LYS A 70 -1.21 10.75 18.29
N GLU A 71 -1.58 9.60 18.85
CA GLU A 71 -1.45 9.34 20.29
C GLU A 71 -0.12 8.66 20.71
N SER A 72 0.65 8.09 19.79
CA SER A 72 1.88 7.35 20.16
C SER A 72 3.13 8.21 20.37
N ARG A 73 3.09 9.52 20.07
CA ARG A 73 4.24 10.44 20.30
C ARG A 73 4.23 11.13 21.67
N GLY A 74 3.17 11.01 22.46
CA GLY A 74 2.97 11.79 23.70
C GLY A 74 3.21 11.06 25.03
N LEU A 75 3.27 9.72 25.02
CA LEU A 75 3.32 8.94 26.28
C LEU A 75 4.74 8.68 26.81
N ALA A 76 5.76 8.66 25.95
CA ALA A 76 7.14 8.41 26.36
C ALA A 76 7.78 9.57 27.15
N GLY A 77 7.22 10.78 27.08
CA GLY A 77 7.77 11.99 27.73
C GLY A 77 7.27 12.27 29.16
N ARG A 78 6.25 11.57 29.65
CA ARG A 78 5.57 11.94 30.91
C ARG A 78 5.98 11.16 32.16
N VAL A 79 6.85 10.14 32.05
CA VAL A 79 7.18 9.24 33.17
C VAL A 79 8.41 9.68 34.01
N ARG A 80 9.04 10.84 33.74
CA ARG A 80 10.30 11.25 34.41
C ARG A 80 10.23 12.54 35.24
N LYS A 81 9.18 12.78 36.02
CA LYS A 81 9.19 13.80 37.08
C LYS A 81 8.29 13.38 38.23
N GLY A 82 8.79 12.54 39.13
CA GLY A 82 7.98 12.15 40.29
C GLY A 82 8.60 11.16 41.26
N ALA A 83 9.92 11.20 41.49
CA ALA A 83 10.51 10.52 42.65
C ALA A 83 11.91 11.06 42.95
N SER A 84 11.98 12.21 43.63
CA SER A 84 13.12 12.52 44.49
C SER A 84 12.67 13.49 45.56
N LYS A 85 12.20 12.93 46.68
CA LYS A 85 12.14 13.67 47.94
C LYS A 85 13.10 12.98 48.89
N VAL A 86 14.25 13.63 49.02
CA VAL A 86 15.38 13.29 49.87
C VAL A 86 15.09 13.78 51.29
N LYS A 87 15.13 12.84 52.25
CA LYS A 87 15.57 12.96 53.66
C LYS A 87 14.73 13.83 54.65
N PRO A 88 14.98 13.78 55.98
CA PRO A 88 16.24 13.54 56.73
C PRO A 88 16.56 12.10 57.15
#